data_AF-A0A2V5I361-F1
#
_entry.id   AF-A0A2V5I361-F1
#
_cell.length_a   1.000
_cell.length_b   1.000
_cell.length_c   1.000
_cell.angle_alpha   90.00
_cell.angle_beta   90.00
_cell.angle_gamma   90.00
#
_symmetry.space_group_name_H-M   'P 1'
#
loop_
_entity.id
_entity.type
_entity.pdbx_description
1 polymer ?
#
loop_
_entity_poly.entity_id
_entity_poly.type
_entity_poly.pdbx_seq_one_letter_code
_entity_poly.pdbx_strand_id
1 'polypeptide(L)'
;MAEPSTSPLIKLPDELHLYYACYLDARSLSRLSRTCKGLQDKFSQELKQAHRAHNWALIVVNYWGRKWEQTAAYIEARIRQDGQGGAFAVEAEAHKWKRYPRVYNAIEKGQVNQVQNYLQARGNPNLRIGQGDSPTVKKPLLHWALYTGAGGRDATIVRLLLEYGADPNLDATNWENIRYDAGTALDWARREKRRLFGQDAYPQPGDAERIKLALSYGARASHHETIRSLYQIEDGSTLVYMAVVNGTDLMHLGFGWYDLVGLWPTDDRIPYTDEQVIELLELEPKLIGLASPHQAVRYIKKHRPALVQHLIQNRSTFDWLGNLCADFCRYI
;
A
#
# COMPACT_ATOMS: atom_id res chain seq x y z
N MET A 1 -2.45 -46.74 26.85
CA MET A 1 -1.29 -45.89 27.20
C MET A 1 -0.74 -45.33 25.90
N ALA A 2 -0.73 -44.01 25.72
CA ALA A 2 -0.22 -43.40 24.49
C ALA A 2 1.31 -43.50 24.47
N GLU A 3 1.88 -44.03 23.39
CA GLU A 3 3.33 -44.12 23.21
C GLU A 3 3.97 -42.72 23.30
N PRO A 4 5.14 -42.59 23.95
CA PRO A 4 5.84 -41.31 24.04
C PRO A 4 6.25 -40.87 22.63
N SER A 5 5.74 -39.71 22.19
CA SER A 5 5.97 -39.23 20.83
C SER A 5 7.47 -39.11 20.56
N THR A 6 7.96 -39.86 19.58
CA THR A 6 9.37 -40.00 19.20
C THR A 6 9.91 -38.81 18.40
N SER A 7 9.10 -37.75 18.19
CA SER A 7 9.49 -36.60 17.38
C SER A 7 10.68 -35.86 18.00
N PRO A 8 11.82 -35.75 17.30
CA PRO A 8 13.00 -35.01 17.77
C PRO A 8 12.67 -33.55 18.09
N LEU A 9 11.68 -32.98 17.40
CA LEU A 9 11.28 -31.59 17.56
C LEU A 9 10.76 -31.31 18.98
N ILE A 10 9.95 -32.19 19.57
CA ILE A 10 9.32 -31.97 20.88
C ILE A 10 10.36 -32.02 22.02
N LYS A 11 11.47 -32.72 21.79
CA LYS A 11 12.59 -32.86 22.74
C LYS A 11 13.52 -31.65 22.77
N LEU A 12 13.34 -30.69 21.87
CA LEU A 12 14.14 -29.47 21.90
C LEU A 12 13.82 -28.66 23.18
N PRO A 13 14.81 -27.92 23.71
CA PRO A 13 14.60 -26.96 24.78
C PRO A 13 13.52 -25.94 24.42
N ASP A 14 12.79 -25.47 25.43
CA ASP A 14 11.70 -24.51 25.24
C ASP A 14 12.20 -23.19 24.65
N GLU A 15 13.44 -22.80 24.94
CA GLU A 15 14.10 -21.63 24.36
C GLU A 15 14.20 -21.72 22.83
N LEU A 16 14.51 -22.92 22.29
CA LEU A 16 14.56 -23.11 20.85
C LEU A 16 13.17 -23.08 20.23
N HIS A 17 12.18 -23.64 20.93
CA HIS A 17 10.77 -23.54 20.50
C HIS A 17 10.30 -22.10 20.40
N LEU A 18 10.60 -21.29 21.40
CA LEU A 18 10.28 -19.87 21.41
C LEU A 18 11.06 -19.11 20.35
N TYR A 19 12.34 -19.44 20.16
CA TYR A 19 13.19 -18.81 19.16
C TYR A 19 12.63 -18.97 17.74
N TYR A 20 12.35 -20.21 17.30
CA TYR A 20 11.80 -20.38 15.97
C TYR A 20 10.34 -19.89 15.88
N ALA A 21 9.58 -19.93 16.98
CA ALA A 21 8.23 -19.37 17.00
C ALA A 21 8.24 -17.87 16.67
N CYS A 22 9.29 -17.11 17.01
CA CYS A 22 9.44 -15.69 16.63
C CYS A 22 9.41 -15.45 15.12
N TYR A 23 9.72 -16.45 14.30
CA TYR A 23 9.65 -16.37 12.83
C TYR A 23 8.31 -16.82 12.24
N LEU A 24 7.38 -17.29 13.09
CA LEU A 24 6.06 -17.75 12.67
C LEU A 24 4.99 -16.70 12.98
N ASP A 25 4.15 -16.39 11.98
CA ASP A 25 2.93 -15.63 12.22
C ASP A 25 1.95 -16.42 13.12
N ALA A 26 0.98 -15.70 13.73
CA ALA A 26 0.03 -16.32 14.65
C ALA A 26 -0.74 -17.50 14.03
N ARG A 27 -0.98 -17.46 12.70
CA ARG A 27 -1.69 -18.52 11.97
C ARG A 27 -0.84 -19.77 11.82
N SER A 28 0.43 -19.61 11.46
CA SER A 28 1.41 -20.69 11.29
C SER A 28 1.75 -21.30 12.64
N LEU A 29 1.91 -20.48 13.68
CA LEU A 29 2.09 -20.94 15.04
C LEU A 29 0.87 -21.74 15.53
N SER A 30 -0.35 -21.27 15.25
CA SER A 30 -1.59 -21.99 15.58
C SER A 30 -1.74 -23.31 14.82
N ARG A 31 -1.28 -23.36 13.57
CA ARG A 31 -1.24 -24.62 12.80
C ARG A 31 -0.23 -25.59 13.39
N LEU A 32 0.98 -25.11 13.68
CA LEU A 32 2.05 -25.92 14.25
C LEU A 32 1.68 -26.45 15.63
N SER A 33 1.09 -25.62 16.50
CA SER A 33 0.67 -26.00 17.85
C SER A 33 -0.40 -27.09 17.85
N ARG A 34 -1.19 -27.22 16.79
CA ARG A 34 -2.24 -28.26 16.65
C ARG A 34 -1.71 -29.62 16.20
N THR A 35 -0.43 -29.72 15.83
CA THR A 35 0.15 -30.99 15.37
C THR A 35 0.36 -31.99 16.52
N CYS A 36 0.60 -31.52 17.74
CA CYS A 36 0.69 -32.38 18.93
C CYS A 36 0.48 -31.58 20.22
N LYS A 37 0.11 -32.29 21.31
CA LYS A 37 -0.15 -31.67 22.62
C LYS A 37 1.07 -30.98 23.22
N GLY A 38 2.27 -31.55 23.03
CA GLY A 38 3.51 -30.95 23.52
C GLY A 38 3.77 -29.55 22.93
N LEU A 39 3.63 -29.38 21.62
CA LEU A 39 3.76 -28.06 20.97
C LEU A 39 2.59 -27.14 21.31
N GLN A 40 1.38 -27.69 21.50
CA GLN A 40 0.24 -26.93 21.96
C GLN A 40 0.51 -26.25 23.31
N ASP A 41 1.02 -27.03 24.27
CA ASP A 41 1.31 -26.55 25.61
C ASP A 41 2.43 -25.49 25.57
N LYS A 42 3.51 -25.76 24.82
CA LYS A 42 4.65 -24.85 24.63
C LYS A 42 4.29 -23.51 23.99
N PHE A 43 3.33 -23.47 23.06
CA PHE A 43 2.92 -22.23 22.36
C PHE A 43 1.65 -21.58 22.91
N SER A 44 1.10 -22.10 24.01
CA SER A 44 -0.19 -21.68 24.53
C SER A 44 -0.20 -20.20 24.98
N GLN A 45 0.92 -19.68 25.48
CA GLN A 45 1.03 -18.30 25.94
C GLN A 45 1.10 -17.31 24.77
N GLU A 46 1.89 -17.65 23.75
CA GLU A 46 2.14 -16.87 22.54
C GLU A 46 0.85 -16.76 21.72
N LEU A 47 0.09 -17.86 21.64
CA LEU A 47 -1.22 -17.85 21.00
C LEU A 47 -2.25 -17.03 21.77
N LYS A 48 -2.23 -17.07 23.11
CA LYS A 48 -3.08 -16.20 23.94
C LYS A 48 -2.72 -14.73 23.74
N GLN A 49 -1.43 -14.40 23.66
CA GLN A 49 -0.95 -13.04 23.42
C GLN A 49 -1.38 -12.54 22.04
N ALA A 50 -1.17 -13.35 20.99
CA ALA A 50 -1.61 -13.04 19.63
C ALA A 50 -3.13 -12.83 19.54
N HIS A 51 -3.90 -13.68 20.22
CA HIS A 51 -5.36 -13.55 20.28
C HIS A 51 -5.80 -12.25 20.97
N ARG A 52 -5.16 -11.88 22.09
CA ARG A 52 -5.42 -10.61 22.78
C ARG A 52 -5.07 -9.41 21.89
N ALA A 53 -3.95 -9.45 21.18
CA ALA A 53 -3.54 -8.40 20.24
C ALA A 53 -4.55 -8.25 19.09
N HIS A 54 -4.99 -9.36 18.51
CA HIS A 54 -6.00 -9.36 17.46
C HIS A 54 -7.34 -8.77 17.94
N ASN A 55 -7.82 -9.19 19.10
CA ASN A 55 -9.04 -8.64 19.69
C ASN A 55 -8.87 -7.15 19.97
N TRP A 56 -7.76 -6.74 20.59
CA TRP A 56 -7.45 -5.33 20.83
C TRP A 56 -7.52 -4.49 19.56
N ALA A 57 -6.95 -4.98 18.46
CA ALA A 57 -6.92 -4.28 17.19
C ALA A 57 -8.32 -4.09 16.58
N LEU A 58 -9.18 -5.10 16.72
CA LEU A 58 -10.53 -5.12 16.18
C LEU A 58 -11.58 -4.44 17.08
N ILE A 59 -11.26 -4.12 18.34
CA ILE A 59 -12.16 -3.36 19.21
C ILE A 59 -12.53 -2.06 18.48
N VAL A 60 -13.83 -1.91 18.22
CA VAL A 60 -14.38 -0.72 17.59
C VAL A 60 -14.47 0.39 18.62
N VAL A 61 -13.91 1.54 18.29
CA VAL A 61 -14.01 2.77 19.08
C VAL A 61 -14.96 3.73 18.35
N ASN A 62 -15.91 4.32 19.08
CA ASN A 62 -16.86 5.29 18.54
C ASN A 62 -16.23 6.68 18.47
N TYR A 63 -16.44 7.42 17.37
CA TYR A 63 -15.88 8.75 17.15
C TYR A 63 -16.91 9.85 16.79
N TRP A 64 -16.83 11.02 17.45
CA TRP A 64 -17.63 12.22 17.17
C TRP A 64 -16.79 13.32 16.48
N GLY A 65 -17.36 14.00 15.48
CA GLY A 65 -16.62 14.84 14.53
C GLY A 65 -15.88 16.08 15.10
N ARG A 66 -14.64 16.27 14.61
CA ARG A 66 -13.85 17.51 14.42
C ARG A 66 -13.35 18.38 15.60
N LYS A 67 -13.61 18.12 16.89
CA LYS A 67 -12.90 18.83 18.00
C LYS A 67 -12.53 17.90 19.16
N TRP A 68 -11.28 17.95 19.64
CA TRP A 68 -10.55 16.80 20.20
C TRP A 68 -9.94 16.97 21.60
N GLU A 69 -10.39 17.87 22.47
CA GLU A 69 -9.61 18.09 23.71
C GLU A 69 -10.12 17.43 24.99
N GLN A 70 -11.32 16.82 25.02
CA GLN A 70 -11.89 16.40 26.32
C GLN A 70 -12.52 15.00 26.38
N THR A 71 -12.63 14.25 25.29
CA THR A 71 -13.62 13.15 25.23
C THR A 71 -13.10 11.73 25.51
N ALA A 72 -11.84 11.37 25.20
CA ALA A 72 -11.40 9.98 25.42
C ALA A 72 -11.32 9.60 26.91
N ALA A 73 -10.70 10.46 27.73
CA ALA A 73 -10.66 10.30 29.19
C ALA A 73 -12.05 10.44 29.83
N TYR A 74 -12.89 11.34 29.30
CA TYR A 74 -14.27 11.51 29.75
C TYR A 74 -15.16 10.31 29.44
N ILE A 75 -15.04 9.72 28.24
CA ILE A 75 -15.79 8.52 27.84
C ILE A 75 -15.30 7.31 28.64
N GLU A 76 -13.98 7.13 28.83
CA GLU A 76 -13.46 6.07 29.71
C GLU A 76 -13.90 6.27 31.16
N ALA A 77 -13.87 7.50 31.68
CA ALA A 77 -14.35 7.81 33.03
C ALA A 77 -15.86 7.53 33.18
N ARG A 78 -16.65 7.81 32.15
CA ARG A 78 -18.11 7.61 32.16
C ARG A 78 -18.52 6.14 31.96
N ILE A 79 -17.76 5.38 31.17
CA ILE A 79 -17.88 3.92 31.08
C ILE A 79 -17.57 3.27 32.43
N ARG A 80 -16.57 3.79 33.16
CA ARG A 80 -16.21 3.33 34.51
C ARG A 80 -17.23 3.71 35.59
N GLN A 81 -17.93 4.83 35.45
CA GLN A 81 -18.90 5.31 36.45
C GLN A 81 -20.28 4.66 36.34
N ASP A 82 -20.84 4.48 35.15
CA ASP A 82 -22.28 4.15 35.03
C ASP A 82 -22.58 2.74 34.52
N GLY A 83 -21.57 1.95 34.09
CA GLY A 83 -21.73 0.57 33.59
C GLY A 83 -22.55 0.40 32.30
N GLN A 84 -23.44 1.35 31.95
CA GLN A 84 -24.36 1.32 30.82
C GLN A 84 -24.49 2.67 30.08
N GLY A 85 -24.16 3.81 30.70
CA GLY A 85 -24.42 5.15 30.15
C GLY A 85 -23.66 5.51 28.86
N GLY A 86 -22.50 4.90 28.60
CA GLY A 86 -21.74 5.09 27.36
C GLY A 86 -22.40 4.44 26.12
N ALA A 87 -23.21 3.40 26.31
CA ALA A 87 -23.91 2.73 25.21
C ALA A 87 -25.11 3.56 24.72
N PHE A 88 -25.90 4.12 25.65
CA PHE A 88 -27.10 4.90 25.32
C PHE A 88 -26.82 6.17 24.52
N ALA A 89 -25.75 6.92 24.81
CA ALA A 89 -25.41 8.14 24.06
C ALA A 89 -24.90 7.84 22.64
N VAL A 90 -24.25 6.69 22.45
CA VAL A 90 -23.82 6.21 21.12
C VAL A 90 -25.01 5.69 20.32
N GLU A 91 -26.00 5.05 20.97
CA GLU A 91 -27.20 4.55 20.31
C GLU A 91 -28.16 5.68 19.89
N ALA A 92 -28.38 6.69 20.73
CA ALA A 92 -29.29 7.79 20.46
C ALA A 92 -28.86 8.66 19.25
N GLU A 93 -27.56 8.72 18.95
CA GLU A 93 -27.02 9.48 17.81
C GLU A 93 -26.14 8.63 16.89
N ALA A 94 -26.41 7.33 16.76
CA ALA A 94 -25.53 6.36 16.06
C ALA A 94 -25.04 6.81 14.67
N HIS A 95 -25.85 7.57 13.93
CA HIS A 95 -25.51 8.13 12.62
C HIS A 95 -24.41 9.21 12.65
N LYS A 96 -24.11 9.79 13.82
CA LYS A 96 -23.04 10.78 14.02
C LYS A 96 -21.72 10.16 14.48
N TRP A 97 -21.72 8.86 14.84
CA TRP A 97 -20.57 8.17 15.39
C TRP A 97 -19.92 7.26 14.35
N LYS A 98 -18.70 7.62 13.92
CA LYS A 98 -17.90 6.76 13.06
C LYS A 98 -17.25 5.66 13.89
N ARG A 99 -17.39 4.42 13.44
CA ARG A 99 -16.90 3.21 14.12
C ARG A 99 -15.61 2.74 13.47
N TYR A 100 -14.49 2.88 14.17
CA TYR A 100 -13.18 2.48 13.65
C TYR A 100 -12.53 1.41 14.53
N PRO A 101 -11.91 0.38 13.93
CA PRO A 101 -11.03 -0.52 14.68
C PRO A 101 -9.93 0.29 15.38
N ARG A 102 -9.63 -0.05 16.63
CA ARG A 102 -8.66 0.67 17.45
C ARG A 102 -7.30 0.83 16.77
N VAL A 103 -6.84 -0.20 16.06
CA VAL A 103 -5.56 -0.14 15.32
C VAL A 103 -5.58 0.86 14.16
N TYR A 104 -6.72 1.06 13.48
CA TYR A 104 -6.86 2.12 12.47
C TYR A 104 -6.63 3.49 13.12
N ASN A 105 -7.30 3.74 14.26
CA ASN A 105 -7.16 5.01 14.96
C ASN A 105 -5.73 5.24 15.46
N ALA A 106 -5.06 4.20 15.96
CA ALA A 106 -3.66 4.29 16.36
C ALA A 106 -2.76 4.70 15.16
N ILE A 107 -3.00 4.12 13.98
CA ILE A 107 -2.29 4.49 12.74
C ILE A 107 -2.60 5.94 12.34
N GLU A 108 -3.87 6.30 12.23
CA GLU A 108 -4.32 7.64 11.82
C GLU A 108 -3.78 8.75 12.72
N LYS A 109 -3.65 8.46 14.02
CA LYS A 109 -3.15 9.40 15.04
C LYS A 109 -1.64 9.39 15.24
N GLY A 110 -0.90 8.54 14.51
CA GLY A 110 0.55 8.44 14.71
C GLY A 110 0.94 7.85 16.06
N GLN A 111 0.09 7.03 16.69
CA GLN A 111 0.36 6.41 18.00
C GLN A 111 1.30 5.20 17.85
N VAL A 112 2.56 5.48 17.55
CA VAL A 112 3.63 4.49 17.28
C VAL A 112 3.65 3.39 18.35
N ASN A 113 3.66 3.76 19.63
CA ASN A 113 3.73 2.80 20.74
C ASN A 113 2.56 1.80 20.74
N GLN A 114 1.35 2.23 20.34
CA GLN A 114 0.20 1.31 20.30
C GLN A 114 0.32 0.32 19.14
N VAL A 115 0.79 0.77 17.98
CA VAL A 115 1.04 -0.10 16.83
C VAL A 115 2.19 -1.07 17.13
N GLN A 116 3.25 -0.58 17.77
CA GLN A 116 4.39 -1.39 18.19
C GLN A 116 3.99 -2.47 19.19
N ASN A 117 3.22 -2.12 20.23
CA ASN A 117 2.72 -3.08 21.20
C ASN A 117 1.85 -4.16 20.54
N TYR A 118 1.01 -3.77 19.57
CA TYR A 118 0.21 -4.73 18.80
C TYR A 118 1.10 -5.71 18.03
N LEU A 119 2.12 -5.22 17.32
CA LEU A 119 3.03 -6.05 16.52
C LEU A 119 3.94 -6.95 17.38
N GLN A 120 4.50 -6.41 18.45
CA GLN A 120 5.29 -7.16 19.44
C GLN A 120 4.47 -8.28 20.10
N ALA A 121 3.17 -8.06 20.27
CA ALA A 121 2.23 -9.08 20.74
C ALA A 121 1.80 -10.07 19.64
N ARG A 122 2.59 -10.22 18.56
CA ARG A 122 2.31 -11.09 17.39
C ARG A 122 1.03 -10.72 16.64
N GLY A 123 0.65 -9.45 16.71
CA GLY A 123 -0.39 -8.90 15.86
C GLY A 123 -0.04 -9.08 14.38
N ASN A 124 -1.04 -9.44 13.58
CA ASN A 124 -0.84 -9.61 12.14
C ASN A 124 -0.58 -8.23 11.48
N PRO A 125 0.60 -7.95 10.91
CA PRO A 125 0.88 -6.70 10.20
C PRO A 125 0.03 -6.53 8.93
N ASN A 126 -0.42 -7.65 8.36
CA ASN A 126 -1.27 -7.74 7.17
C ASN A 126 -2.76 -7.79 7.52
N LEU A 127 -3.13 -7.41 8.74
CA LEU A 127 -4.53 -7.34 9.17
C LEU A 127 -5.32 -6.42 8.24
N ARG A 128 -6.43 -6.94 7.69
CA ARG A 128 -7.33 -6.17 6.84
C ARG A 128 -8.47 -5.61 7.67
N ILE A 129 -8.56 -4.28 7.72
CA ILE A 129 -9.58 -3.56 8.48
C ILE A 129 -10.40 -2.64 7.58
N GLY A 130 -11.70 -2.57 7.86
CA GLY A 130 -12.62 -1.65 7.19
C GLY A 130 -12.74 -0.33 7.95
N GLN A 131 -13.17 0.71 7.24
CA GLN A 131 -13.35 2.05 7.78
C GLN A 131 -14.85 2.37 7.92
N GLY A 132 -15.33 2.62 9.15
CA GLY A 132 -16.58 3.34 9.42
C GLY A 132 -17.79 2.83 8.65
N ASP A 133 -18.36 3.72 7.83
CA ASP A 133 -19.59 3.53 7.06
C ASP A 133 -19.44 2.57 5.85
N SER A 134 -18.24 2.05 5.60
CA SER A 134 -17.97 1.04 4.55
C SER A 134 -17.13 -0.13 5.09
N PRO A 135 -17.65 -0.89 6.08
CA PRO A 135 -16.94 -2.01 6.70
C PRO A 135 -16.71 -3.18 5.72
N THR A 136 -17.40 -3.17 4.58
CA THR A 136 -17.27 -4.17 3.50
C THR A 136 -15.97 -4.04 2.73
N VAL A 137 -15.27 -2.90 2.78
CA VAL A 137 -13.97 -2.72 2.10
C VAL A 137 -12.86 -2.80 3.15
N LYS A 138 -12.23 -3.97 3.27
CA LYS A 138 -11.16 -4.22 4.24
C LYS A 138 -9.79 -4.06 3.58
N LYS A 139 -8.99 -3.13 4.08
CA LYS A 139 -7.64 -2.84 3.57
C LYS A 139 -6.56 -3.27 4.55
N PRO A 140 -5.39 -3.73 4.08
CA PRO A 140 -4.24 -3.98 4.95
C PRO A 140 -3.84 -2.73 5.74
N LEU A 141 -3.22 -2.92 6.90
CA LEU A 141 -2.77 -1.83 7.77
C LEU A 141 -1.83 -0.86 7.04
N LEU A 142 -0.94 -1.40 6.21
CA LEU A 142 0.04 -0.60 5.47
C LEU A 142 -0.60 0.39 4.50
N HIS A 143 -1.70 0.02 3.84
CA HIS A 143 -2.48 0.94 3.00
C HIS A 143 -2.99 2.13 3.79
N TRP A 144 -3.49 1.90 5.02
CA TRP A 144 -3.94 2.97 5.90
C TRP A 144 -2.79 3.86 6.39
N ALA A 145 -1.63 3.28 6.67
CA ALA A 145 -0.46 4.04 7.12
C ALA A 145 0.10 4.95 6.01
N LEU A 146 0.17 4.46 4.77
CA LEU A 146 0.57 5.28 3.61
C LEU A 146 -0.46 6.37 3.28
N TYR A 147 -1.74 6.05 3.45
CA TYR A 147 -2.85 6.97 3.15
C TYR A 147 -2.98 8.10 4.18
N THR A 148 -3.11 7.76 5.47
CA THR A 148 -3.40 8.75 6.52
C THR A 148 -2.24 9.69 6.79
N GLY A 149 -1.02 9.30 6.41
CA GLY A 149 0.19 10.03 6.76
C GLY A 149 0.42 10.11 8.28
N ALA A 150 -0.20 9.22 9.07
CA ALA A 150 0.01 9.05 10.51
C ALA A 150 0.26 10.36 11.31
N GLY A 151 -0.63 11.35 11.14
CA GLY A 151 -0.57 12.62 11.89
C GLY A 151 0.50 13.63 11.44
N GLY A 152 1.25 13.39 10.36
CA GLY A 152 2.27 14.32 9.86
C GLY A 152 3.25 13.76 8.81
N ARG A 153 4.48 14.28 8.82
CA ARG A 153 5.56 13.89 7.87
C ARG A 153 6.21 12.54 8.17
N ASP A 154 5.87 11.90 9.29
CA ASP A 154 6.63 10.78 9.84
C ASP A 154 6.29 9.44 9.16
N ALA A 155 7.34 8.72 8.73
CA ALA A 155 7.25 7.38 8.13
C ALA A 155 7.38 6.23 9.16
N THR A 156 7.48 6.53 10.46
CA THR A 156 7.76 5.55 11.52
C THR A 156 6.76 4.39 11.57
N ILE A 157 5.45 4.64 11.44
CA ILE A 157 4.45 3.55 11.43
C ILE A 157 4.58 2.69 10.17
N VAL A 158 4.88 3.30 9.02
CA VAL A 158 5.11 2.57 7.76
C VAL A 158 6.34 1.66 7.92
N ARG A 159 7.44 2.20 8.46
CA ARG A 159 8.66 1.47 8.77
C ARG A 159 8.38 0.28 9.68
N LEU A 160 7.71 0.53 10.79
CA LEU A 160 7.38 -0.48 11.78
C LEU A 160 6.52 -1.61 11.19
N LEU A 161 5.52 -1.27 10.37
CA LEU A 161 4.70 -2.30 9.71
C LEU A 161 5.54 -3.15 8.75
N LEU A 162 6.40 -2.53 7.93
CA LEU A 162 7.26 -3.21 6.97
C LEU A 162 8.32 -4.11 7.66
N GLU A 163 8.96 -3.62 8.72
CA GLU A 163 9.92 -4.38 9.53
C GLU A 163 9.31 -5.63 10.16
N TYR A 164 8.03 -5.58 10.52
CA TYR A 164 7.28 -6.73 11.05
C TYR A 164 6.65 -7.61 9.96
N GLY A 165 6.94 -7.36 8.67
CA GLY A 165 6.51 -8.20 7.55
C GLY A 165 5.16 -7.82 6.94
N ALA A 166 4.75 -6.55 7.05
CA ALA A 166 3.65 -6.06 6.21
C ALA A 166 4.05 -6.17 4.73
N ASP A 167 3.21 -6.82 3.94
CA ASP A 167 3.45 -7.01 2.51
C ASP A 167 2.88 -5.80 1.74
N PRO A 168 3.74 -4.98 1.08
CA PRO A 168 3.30 -3.80 0.35
C PRO A 168 2.48 -4.13 -0.90
N ASN A 169 2.54 -5.37 -1.39
CA ASN A 169 1.91 -5.81 -2.62
C ASN A 169 0.59 -6.54 -2.37
N LEU A 170 0.11 -6.59 -1.11
CA LEU A 170 -1.22 -7.10 -0.81
C LEU A 170 -2.26 -6.25 -1.52
N ASP A 171 -2.99 -6.88 -2.42
CA ASP A 171 -4.09 -6.24 -3.11
C ASP A 171 -5.22 -5.92 -2.10
N ALA A 172 -5.69 -4.68 -2.11
CA ALA A 172 -6.78 -4.19 -1.30
C ALA A 172 -8.18 -4.57 -1.82
N THR A 173 -8.30 -5.35 -2.91
CA THR A 173 -9.61 -5.82 -3.41
C THR A 173 -10.23 -6.71 -2.36
N ASN A 174 -11.46 -6.40 -1.97
CA ASN A 174 -12.37 -7.46 -1.54
C ASN A 174 -13.07 -7.96 -2.81
N TRP A 175 -13.02 -9.26 -3.00
CA TRP A 175 -13.51 -10.06 -4.13
C TRP A 175 -14.99 -9.88 -4.52
N GLU A 176 -15.74 -8.99 -3.86
CA GLU A 176 -17.20 -8.85 -4.03
C GLU A 176 -17.65 -7.54 -4.69
N ASN A 177 -16.76 -6.58 -5.00
CA ASN A 177 -17.18 -5.32 -5.63
C ASN A 177 -16.22 -4.88 -6.75
N ILE A 178 -16.47 -5.43 -7.94
CA ILE A 178 -15.71 -5.26 -9.20
C ILE A 178 -15.69 -3.78 -9.70
N ARG A 179 -16.32 -2.82 -9.00
CA ARG A 179 -16.37 -1.40 -9.39
C ARG A 179 -15.19 -0.54 -8.92
N TYR A 180 -14.31 -1.06 -8.06
CA TYR A 180 -13.16 -0.30 -7.57
C TYR A 180 -11.90 -1.13 -7.76
N ASP A 181 -11.17 -0.88 -8.86
CA ASP A 181 -9.84 -1.45 -9.08
C ASP A 181 -8.99 -1.22 -7.84
N ALA A 182 -8.72 -2.30 -7.12
CA ALA A 182 -7.81 -2.26 -6.00
C ALA A 182 -6.41 -2.61 -6.48
N GLY A 183 -5.44 -2.11 -5.73
CA GLY A 183 -4.03 -2.24 -6.04
C GLY A 183 -3.22 -2.36 -4.77
N THR A 184 -1.91 -2.28 -4.96
CA THR A 184 -0.92 -2.37 -3.90
C THR A 184 -1.02 -1.19 -2.93
N ALA A 185 -0.22 -1.24 -1.87
CA ALA A 185 -0.12 -0.13 -0.93
C ALA A 185 0.30 1.18 -1.64
N LEU A 186 1.11 1.07 -2.70
CA LEU A 186 1.58 2.21 -3.49
C LEU A 186 0.46 2.88 -4.29
N ASP A 187 -0.42 2.10 -4.92
CA ASP A 187 -1.56 2.62 -5.70
C ASP A 187 -2.57 3.35 -4.80
N TRP A 188 -2.68 2.92 -3.55
CA TRP A 188 -3.56 3.51 -2.55
C TRP A 188 -3.06 4.84 -1.98
N ALA A 189 -1.74 5.00 -1.82
CA ALA A 189 -1.15 6.24 -1.32
C ALA A 189 -1.60 7.46 -2.15
N ARG A 190 -1.83 7.28 -3.45
CA ARG A 190 -2.31 8.31 -4.38
C ARG A 190 -3.83 8.49 -4.38
N ARG A 191 -4.59 7.41 -4.58
CA ARG A 191 -5.99 7.44 -5.06
C ARG A 191 -6.92 8.23 -4.15
N GLU A 192 -6.82 8.03 -2.85
CA GLU A 192 -7.75 8.64 -1.89
C GLU A 192 -7.34 10.08 -1.52
N LYS A 193 -6.05 10.43 -1.60
CA LYS A 193 -5.58 11.80 -1.40
C LYS A 193 -6.06 12.74 -2.51
N ARG A 194 -6.08 12.29 -3.76
CA ARG A 194 -6.66 13.03 -4.90
C ARG A 194 -8.17 13.28 -4.72
N ARG A 195 -8.89 12.33 -4.10
CA ARG A 195 -10.32 12.46 -3.82
C ARG A 195 -10.61 13.50 -2.73
N LEU A 196 -9.77 13.58 -1.70
CA LEU A 196 -10.01 14.42 -0.53
C LEU A 196 -9.44 15.83 -0.64
N PHE A 197 -8.29 15.99 -1.31
CA PHE A 197 -7.56 17.25 -1.35
C PHE A 197 -7.47 17.86 -2.77
N GLY A 198 -8.00 17.20 -3.79
CA GLY A 198 -7.90 17.63 -5.19
C GLY A 198 -6.59 17.20 -5.87
N GLN A 199 -6.45 17.46 -7.18
CA GLN A 199 -5.25 17.12 -7.97
C GLN A 199 -4.00 17.87 -7.51
N ASP A 200 -4.16 19.13 -7.09
CA ASP A 200 -3.03 20.05 -6.85
C ASP A 200 -2.40 19.90 -5.46
N ALA A 201 -2.97 19.05 -4.61
CA ALA A 201 -2.50 18.79 -3.26
C ALA A 201 -1.63 17.53 -3.14
N TYR A 202 -1.18 16.95 -4.25
CA TYR A 202 -0.27 15.80 -4.25
C TYR A 202 1.07 16.19 -4.90
N PRO A 203 2.21 15.73 -4.35
CA PRO A 203 2.38 14.91 -3.14
C PRO A 203 2.21 15.70 -1.83
N GLN A 204 1.87 14.99 -0.74
CA GLN A 204 1.82 15.59 0.60
C GLN A 204 3.19 15.51 1.29
N PRO A 205 3.51 16.42 2.24
CA PRO A 205 4.74 16.33 3.02
C PRO A 205 4.92 14.96 3.69
N GLY A 206 6.10 14.36 3.50
CA GLY A 206 6.45 13.02 4.00
C GLY A 206 6.05 11.87 3.06
N ASP A 207 5.34 12.12 1.96
CA ASP A 207 5.01 11.07 0.99
C ASP A 207 6.25 10.49 0.33
N ALA A 208 7.26 11.33 0.03
CA ALA A 208 8.53 10.89 -0.53
C ALA A 208 9.20 9.82 0.35
N GLU A 209 9.34 10.09 1.65
CA GLU A 209 9.97 9.15 2.59
C GLU A 209 9.17 7.85 2.71
N ARG A 210 7.85 7.96 2.89
CA ARG A 210 6.96 6.79 3.03
C ARG A 210 6.95 5.92 1.77
N ILE A 211 6.90 6.52 0.59
CA ILE A 211 6.88 5.82 -0.69
C ILE A 211 8.25 5.18 -0.97
N LYS A 212 9.34 5.92 -0.77
CA LYS A 212 10.70 5.39 -0.90
C LYS A 212 10.92 4.19 0.02
N LEU A 213 10.39 4.24 1.24
CA LEU A 213 10.45 3.14 2.19
C LEU A 213 9.62 1.94 1.73
N ALA A 214 8.38 2.14 1.25
CA ALA A 214 7.60 1.03 0.69
C ALA A 214 8.33 0.37 -0.50
N LEU A 215 8.90 1.19 -1.39
CA LEU A 215 9.69 0.72 -2.54
C LEU A 215 10.96 -0.01 -2.09
N SER A 216 11.64 0.40 -1.01
CA SER A 216 12.81 -0.33 -0.51
C SER A 216 12.45 -1.71 0.06
N TYR A 217 11.18 -1.94 0.39
CA TYR A 217 10.64 -3.23 0.81
C TYR A 217 9.93 -4.00 -0.33
N GLY A 218 10.20 -3.64 -1.59
CA GLY A 218 9.70 -4.38 -2.74
C GLY A 218 8.29 -3.99 -3.20
N ALA A 219 7.77 -2.82 -2.79
CA ALA A 219 6.51 -2.32 -3.34
C ALA A 219 6.61 -2.14 -4.86
N ARG A 220 5.56 -2.52 -5.58
CA ARG A 220 5.42 -2.30 -7.02
C ARG A 220 4.11 -1.59 -7.32
N ALA A 221 4.03 -0.90 -8.46
CA ALA A 221 2.76 -0.33 -8.91
C ALA A 221 1.91 -1.41 -9.60
N SER A 222 0.58 -1.30 -9.49
CA SER A 222 -0.36 -2.07 -10.31
C SER A 222 -1.17 -1.20 -11.27
N HIS A 223 -0.99 0.12 -11.25
CA HIS A 223 -1.65 1.05 -12.17
C HIS A 223 -0.69 2.07 -12.79
N HIS A 224 -0.88 2.39 -14.07
CA HIS A 224 -0.07 3.40 -14.77
C HIS A 224 -0.15 4.80 -14.12
N GLU A 225 -1.30 5.16 -13.54
CA GLU A 225 -1.43 6.44 -12.84
C GLU A 225 -0.52 6.55 -11.61
N THR A 226 -0.11 5.42 -11.03
CA THR A 226 0.84 5.39 -9.91
C THR A 226 2.23 5.78 -10.38
N ILE A 227 2.66 5.33 -11.57
CA ILE A 227 3.93 5.75 -12.20
C ILE A 227 3.96 7.26 -12.41
N ARG A 228 2.87 7.84 -12.95
CA ARG A 228 2.77 9.30 -13.08
C ARG A 228 2.93 10.01 -11.74
N SER A 229 2.33 9.48 -10.68
CA SER A 229 2.43 10.08 -9.34
C SER A 229 3.82 9.95 -8.73
N LEU A 230 4.56 8.89 -9.01
CA LEU A 230 5.95 8.78 -8.59
C LEU A 230 6.80 9.91 -9.17
N TYR A 231 6.62 10.24 -10.45
CA TYR A 231 7.31 11.38 -11.08
C TYR A 231 6.98 12.76 -10.48
N GLN A 232 5.86 12.89 -9.75
CA GLN A 232 5.48 14.13 -9.08
C GLN A 232 6.15 14.29 -7.70
N ILE A 233 6.83 13.26 -7.22
CA ILE A 233 7.55 13.26 -5.95
C ILE A 233 9.02 13.63 -6.22
N GLU A 234 9.66 14.22 -5.22
CA GLU A 234 11.13 14.38 -5.20
C GLU A 234 11.83 13.05 -5.50
N ASP A 235 12.86 13.08 -6.35
CA ASP A 235 13.55 11.91 -6.90
C ASP A 235 12.64 10.95 -7.71
N GLY A 236 11.58 11.47 -8.34
CA GLY A 236 10.56 10.67 -9.01
C GLY A 236 11.07 9.60 -9.99
N SER A 237 12.06 9.91 -10.83
CA SER A 237 12.73 8.94 -11.70
C SER A 237 13.32 7.76 -10.92
N THR A 238 14.01 8.04 -9.81
CA THR A 238 14.54 6.98 -8.93
C THR A 238 13.42 6.12 -8.36
N LEU A 239 12.30 6.73 -7.97
CA LEU A 239 11.16 5.98 -7.42
C LEU A 239 10.50 5.09 -8.49
N VAL A 240 10.37 5.57 -9.73
CA VAL A 240 9.87 4.78 -10.87
C VAL A 240 10.81 3.61 -11.16
N TYR A 241 12.11 3.88 -11.25
CA TYR A 241 13.12 2.84 -11.42
C TYR A 241 13.00 1.76 -10.34
N MET A 242 12.92 2.14 -9.06
CA MET A 242 12.73 1.20 -7.95
C MET A 242 11.46 0.35 -8.11
N ALA A 243 10.34 0.97 -8.48
CA ALA A 243 9.09 0.25 -8.71
C ALA A 243 9.23 -0.80 -9.83
N VAL A 244 9.89 -0.45 -10.94
CA VAL A 244 10.13 -1.37 -12.07
C VAL A 244 11.05 -2.52 -11.65
N VAL A 245 12.15 -2.23 -10.95
CA VAL A 245 13.06 -3.25 -10.41
C VAL A 245 12.34 -4.21 -9.44
N ASN A 246 11.37 -3.70 -8.67
CA ASN A 246 10.52 -4.51 -7.80
C ASN A 246 9.46 -5.35 -8.54
N GLY A 247 9.45 -5.35 -9.87
CA GLY A 247 8.55 -6.15 -10.70
C GLY A 247 7.25 -5.45 -11.08
N THR A 248 7.25 -4.12 -11.17
CA THR A 248 6.17 -3.40 -11.87
C THR A 248 6.24 -3.73 -13.36
N ASP A 249 5.19 -4.36 -13.88
CA ASP A 249 5.08 -4.69 -15.29
C ASP A 249 4.45 -3.53 -16.06
N LEU A 250 5.29 -2.69 -16.66
CA LEU A 250 4.85 -1.52 -17.41
C LEU A 250 3.89 -1.88 -18.56
N MET A 251 4.04 -3.04 -19.21
CA MET A 251 3.15 -3.45 -20.31
C MET A 251 1.75 -3.80 -19.82
N HIS A 252 1.61 -4.28 -18.58
CA HIS A 252 0.34 -4.69 -18.00
C HIS A 252 -0.30 -3.64 -17.08
N LEU A 253 0.32 -2.46 -16.93
CA LEU A 253 -0.25 -1.33 -16.17
C LEU A 253 -1.47 -0.67 -16.84
N GLY A 254 -1.81 -1.10 -18.07
CA GLY A 254 -2.92 -0.55 -18.84
C GLY A 254 -2.59 0.80 -19.50
N PHE A 255 -1.31 1.08 -19.78
CA PHE A 255 -0.96 2.25 -20.58
C PHE A 255 -1.64 2.18 -21.95
N GLY A 256 -2.39 3.22 -22.28
CA GLY A 256 -2.59 3.63 -23.65
C GLY A 256 -1.41 4.47 -24.12
N TRP A 257 -1.16 4.49 -25.42
CA TRP A 257 -0.17 5.39 -26.00
C TRP A 257 -0.42 6.87 -25.66
N TYR A 258 -1.70 7.27 -25.61
CA TYR A 258 -2.11 8.60 -25.18
C TYR A 258 -1.73 8.89 -23.72
N ASP A 259 -1.58 7.87 -22.87
CA ASP A 259 -1.13 8.06 -21.50
C ASP A 259 0.35 8.41 -21.44
N LEU A 260 1.17 7.97 -22.40
CA LEU A 260 2.60 8.27 -22.45
C LEU A 260 2.86 9.62 -23.13
N VAL A 261 2.25 9.85 -24.29
CA VAL A 261 2.60 11.01 -25.12
C VAL A 261 1.57 12.14 -25.14
N GLY A 262 0.40 11.94 -24.53
CA GLY A 262 -0.68 12.93 -24.49
C GLY A 262 -1.82 12.67 -25.49
N LEU A 263 -2.95 13.34 -25.24
CA LEU A 263 -4.11 13.35 -26.13
C LEU A 263 -3.92 14.35 -27.29
N TRP A 264 -4.90 14.33 -28.19
CA TRP A 264 -5.02 15.12 -29.42
C TRP A 264 -4.63 16.60 -29.24
N PRO A 265 -4.37 17.36 -30.33
CA PRO A 265 -3.81 18.72 -30.31
C PRO A 265 -4.50 19.80 -29.46
N THR A 266 -5.59 19.47 -28.76
CA THR A 266 -6.44 20.35 -27.96
C THR A 266 -6.36 20.08 -26.46
N ASP A 267 -5.62 19.07 -26.00
CA ASP A 267 -5.46 18.79 -24.57
C ASP A 267 -4.09 19.26 -24.09
N ASP A 268 -4.07 20.37 -23.34
CA ASP A 268 -2.85 20.99 -22.80
C ASP A 268 -2.19 20.15 -21.68
N ARG A 269 -2.80 19.03 -21.27
CA ARG A 269 -2.30 18.17 -20.20
C ARG A 269 -1.47 17.03 -20.75
N ILE A 270 -0.23 17.33 -21.14
CA ILE A 270 0.76 16.28 -21.44
C ILE A 270 1.06 15.52 -20.13
N PRO A 271 0.82 14.19 -20.09
CA PRO A 271 0.91 13.41 -18.84
C PRO A 271 2.34 13.12 -18.38
N TYR A 272 3.32 13.12 -19.29
CA TYR A 272 4.74 12.88 -19.01
C TYR A 272 5.64 13.79 -19.86
N THR A 273 6.74 14.31 -19.31
CA THR A 273 7.74 15.09 -20.06
C THR A 273 8.53 14.22 -21.05
N ASP A 274 9.30 14.83 -21.97
CA ASP A 274 10.03 14.07 -23.01
C ASP A 274 11.04 13.14 -22.35
N GLU A 275 11.70 13.63 -21.30
CA GLU A 275 12.67 12.90 -20.48
C GLU A 275 12.02 11.70 -19.78
N GLN A 276 10.83 11.89 -19.19
CA GLN A 276 10.10 10.82 -18.52
C GLN A 276 9.64 9.72 -19.48
N VAL A 277 9.24 10.09 -20.70
CA VAL A 277 8.89 9.11 -21.73
C VAL A 277 10.12 8.34 -22.19
N ILE A 278 11.25 9.03 -22.38
CA ILE A 278 12.53 8.39 -22.71
C ILE A 278 12.92 7.39 -21.62
N GLU A 279 12.89 7.80 -20.35
CA GLU A 279 13.20 6.93 -19.22
C GLU A 279 12.31 5.67 -19.19
N LEU A 280 10.99 5.82 -19.40
CA LEU A 280 10.08 4.68 -19.46
C LEU A 280 10.38 3.74 -20.65
N LEU A 281 10.79 4.29 -21.79
CA LEU A 281 11.18 3.50 -22.97
C LEU A 281 12.53 2.81 -22.79
N GLU A 282 13.46 3.40 -22.04
CA GLU A 282 14.71 2.75 -21.66
C GLU A 282 14.46 1.58 -20.70
N LEU A 283 13.48 1.71 -19.80
CA LEU A 283 13.06 0.65 -18.87
C LEU A 283 12.28 -0.46 -19.55
N GLU A 284 11.36 -0.13 -20.46
CA GLU A 284 10.58 -1.10 -21.24
C GLU A 284 10.43 -0.63 -22.69
N PRO A 285 11.36 -1.04 -23.59
CA PRO A 285 11.33 -0.68 -24.99
C PRO A 285 10.05 -1.06 -25.72
N LYS A 286 9.32 -2.09 -25.25
CA LYS A 286 8.07 -2.55 -25.89
C LYS A 286 6.92 -1.56 -25.72
N LEU A 287 7.00 -0.59 -24.81
CA LEU A 287 5.98 0.46 -24.65
C LEU A 287 5.76 1.26 -25.95
N ILE A 288 6.78 1.35 -26.82
CA ILE A 288 6.64 1.97 -28.14
C ILE A 288 5.57 1.28 -29.01
N GLY A 289 5.35 -0.03 -28.81
CA GLY A 289 4.36 -0.83 -29.54
C GLY A 289 2.91 -0.49 -29.19
N LEU A 290 2.67 0.29 -28.13
CA LEU A 290 1.34 0.78 -27.78
C LEU A 290 0.82 1.84 -28.78
N ALA A 291 1.71 2.45 -29.57
CA ALA A 291 1.39 3.51 -30.53
C ALA A 291 0.72 2.98 -31.82
N SER A 292 -0.36 3.64 -32.27
CA SER A 292 -0.78 3.55 -33.67
C SER A 292 0.24 4.32 -34.55
N PRO A 293 0.96 3.67 -35.48
CA PRO A 293 2.15 4.25 -36.11
C PRO A 293 1.91 5.61 -36.78
N HIS A 294 0.82 5.77 -37.53
CA HIS A 294 0.65 6.95 -38.38
C HIS A 294 0.23 8.22 -37.62
N GLN A 295 -0.66 8.10 -36.63
CA GLN A 295 -1.14 9.26 -35.87
C GLN A 295 -0.13 9.67 -34.79
N ALA A 296 0.51 8.69 -34.13
CA ALA A 296 1.54 8.91 -33.13
C ALA A 296 2.75 9.65 -33.69
N VAL A 297 3.29 9.19 -34.82
CA VAL A 297 4.46 9.80 -35.47
C VAL A 297 4.19 11.26 -35.81
N ARG A 298 3.03 11.57 -36.39
CA ARG A 298 2.67 12.95 -36.75
C ARG A 298 2.56 13.86 -35.52
N TYR A 299 2.01 13.35 -34.42
CA TYR A 299 1.90 14.10 -33.17
C TYR A 299 3.27 14.35 -32.53
N ILE A 300 4.08 13.30 -32.32
CA ILE A 300 5.42 13.45 -31.72
C ILE A 300 6.27 14.39 -32.56
N LYS A 301 6.25 14.25 -33.90
CA LYS A 301 6.96 15.18 -34.81
C LYS A 301 6.60 16.64 -34.56
N LYS A 302 5.31 16.93 -34.40
CA LYS A 302 4.82 18.30 -34.29
C LYS A 302 5.01 18.88 -32.88
N HIS A 303 4.89 18.06 -31.84
CA HIS A 303 4.74 18.53 -30.46
C HIS A 303 5.88 18.10 -29.52
N ARG A 304 6.69 17.11 -29.89
CA ARG A 304 7.73 16.51 -29.03
C ARG A 304 9.05 16.26 -29.80
N PRO A 305 9.68 17.31 -30.35
CA PRO A 305 10.85 17.15 -31.22
C PRO A 305 12.08 16.56 -30.51
N ALA A 306 12.25 16.78 -29.20
CA ALA A 306 13.36 16.21 -28.43
C ALA A 306 13.21 14.69 -28.32
N LEU A 307 12.00 14.19 -28.03
CA LEU A 307 11.71 12.75 -28.08
C LEU A 307 12.01 12.14 -29.46
N VAL A 308 11.65 12.81 -30.57
CA VAL A 308 12.00 12.34 -31.92
C VAL A 308 13.51 12.21 -32.11
N GLN A 309 14.26 13.25 -31.73
CA GLN A 309 15.71 13.27 -31.89
C GLN A 309 16.37 12.12 -31.11
N HIS A 310 15.93 11.88 -29.88
CA HIS A 310 16.42 10.78 -29.06
C HIS A 310 16.11 9.41 -29.71
N LEU A 311 14.87 9.19 -30.15
CA LEU A 311 14.48 7.94 -30.83
C LEU A 311 15.27 7.70 -32.12
N ILE A 312 15.62 8.77 -32.85
CA ILE A 312 16.47 8.70 -34.04
C ILE A 312 17.92 8.34 -33.70
N GLN A 313 18.46 8.88 -32.62
CA GLN A 313 19.84 8.63 -32.20
C GLN A 313 20.02 7.21 -31.64
N ASN A 314 19.00 6.68 -30.95
CA ASN A 314 19.05 5.38 -30.28
C ASN A 314 18.34 4.25 -31.03
N ARG A 315 18.30 4.32 -32.36
CA ARG A 315 17.58 3.36 -33.23
C ARG A 315 17.92 1.88 -33.01
N SER A 316 19.18 1.59 -32.69
CA SER A 316 19.65 0.21 -32.48
C SER A 316 19.09 -0.45 -31.23
N THR A 317 18.62 0.34 -30.26
CA THR A 317 18.05 -0.18 -29.00
C THR A 317 16.61 -0.66 -29.19
N PHE A 318 16.00 -0.32 -30.32
CA PHE A 318 14.61 -0.63 -30.63
C PHE A 318 14.53 -1.28 -32.01
N ASP A 319 14.83 -2.57 -32.11
CA ASP A 319 14.86 -3.31 -33.39
C ASP A 319 13.54 -3.18 -34.21
N TRP A 320 12.41 -2.91 -33.55
CA TRP A 320 11.11 -2.69 -34.19
C TRP A 320 10.83 -1.24 -34.61
N LEU A 321 11.65 -0.27 -34.17
CA LEU A 321 11.59 1.12 -34.66
C LEU A 321 11.98 1.23 -36.14
N GLY A 322 12.53 0.20 -36.79
CA GLY A 322 12.94 0.28 -38.21
C GLY A 322 11.87 0.90 -39.13
N ASN A 323 10.60 0.57 -38.92
CA ASN A 323 9.48 1.14 -39.70
C ASN A 323 9.08 2.55 -39.24
N LEU A 324 9.06 2.80 -37.92
CA LEU A 324 8.68 4.10 -37.35
C LEU A 324 9.76 5.16 -37.61
N CYS A 325 11.03 4.79 -37.42
CA CYS A 325 12.20 5.60 -37.71
C CYS A 325 12.38 5.82 -39.21
N ALA A 326 12.04 4.88 -40.09
CA ALA A 326 11.99 5.16 -41.53
C ALA A 326 10.98 6.29 -41.84
N ASP A 327 9.82 6.30 -41.19
CA ASP A 327 8.86 7.39 -41.30
C ASP A 327 9.34 8.70 -40.64
N PHE A 328 10.13 8.65 -39.56
CA PHE A 328 10.81 9.83 -39.01
C PHE A 328 11.99 10.31 -39.89
N CYS A 329 12.72 9.41 -40.56
CA CYS A 329 13.87 9.70 -41.44
C CYS A 329 13.50 10.46 -42.69
N ARG A 330 12.38 10.11 -43.33
CA ARG A 330 11.93 10.68 -44.62
C ARG A 330 11.63 12.19 -44.55
N TYR A 331 11.97 12.85 -43.46
CA TYR A 331 11.68 14.25 -43.15
C TYR A 331 12.92 15.07 -42.75
N ILE A 332 14.09 14.43 -42.51
CA ILE A 332 15.38 15.14 -42.62
C ILE A 332 15.73 15.17 -44.10
#